data_AF-A0A6B1I3A0-F1
#
_entry.id   AF-A0A6B1I3A0-F1
#
_cell.length_a   1.000
_cell.length_b   1.000
_cell.length_c   1.000
_cell.angle_alpha   90.00
_cell.angle_beta   90.00
_cell.angle_gamma   90.00
#
_symmetry.space_group_name_H-M   'P 1'
#
loop_
_entity.id
_entity.type
_entity.pdbx_description
1 polymer ?
#
loop_
_entity_poly.entity_id
_entity_poly.type
_entity_poly.pdbx_seq_one_letter_code
_entity_poly.pdbx_strand_id
1 'polypeptide(L)'
;MQMDKVDVHVHVFDLPSERFPRELSSLAPADRACPIEALIADMDAAGINRAVLIEMNGTEVEQHAYVTHCVQTWPNRFTATGLIDMGDPDPPARLRELVAATGIEGIRLGALGDPTAQRAEDLATYAVFECADELGLNIN
;
A
#
# COMPACT_ATOMS: atom_id res chain seq x y z
N MET A 1 -25.63 17.69 -1.08
CA MET A 1 -24.28 17.42 -0.53
C MET A 1 -23.40 17.04 -1.71
N GLN A 2 -22.20 17.62 -1.81
CA GLN A 2 -21.24 17.20 -2.84
C GLN A 2 -20.66 15.85 -2.42
N MET A 3 -20.61 14.90 -3.36
CA MET A 3 -20.07 13.57 -3.10
C MET A 3 -18.56 13.65 -2.97
N ASP A 4 -17.99 12.97 -1.97
CA ASP A 4 -16.54 12.91 -1.81
C ASP A 4 -15.89 12.26 -3.04
N LYS A 5 -14.95 12.96 -3.65
CA LYS A 5 -14.12 12.44 -4.73
C LYS A 5 -12.88 11.78 -4.14
N VAL A 6 -12.70 10.50 -4.40
CA VAL A 6 -11.58 9.71 -3.88
C VAL A 6 -10.69 9.26 -5.03
N ASP A 7 -9.39 9.52 -4.91
CA ASP A 7 -8.37 8.86 -5.74
C ASP A 7 -8.06 7.49 -5.11
N VAL A 8 -8.37 6.42 -5.82
CA VAL A 8 -8.26 5.05 -5.28
C VAL A 8 -6.89 4.42 -5.52
N HIS A 9 -5.97 5.11 -6.22
CA HIS A 9 -4.66 4.56 -6.54
C HIS A 9 -3.62 5.65 -6.77
N VAL A 10 -2.79 5.93 -5.77
CA VAL A 10 -1.65 6.85 -5.92
C VAL A 10 -0.42 6.39 -5.14
N HIS A 11 0.75 6.69 -5.66
CA HIS A 11 2.04 6.37 -5.03
C HIS A 11 2.70 7.63 -4.51
N VAL A 12 3.19 7.58 -3.27
CA VAL A 12 4.02 8.61 -2.65
C VAL A 12 5.25 7.97 -2.04
N PHE A 13 6.38 8.67 -2.09
CA PHE A 13 7.64 8.21 -1.51
C PHE A 13 8.61 9.38 -1.34
N ASP A 14 9.40 9.34 -0.28
CA ASP A 14 10.50 10.28 -0.07
C ASP A 14 11.81 9.75 -0.68
N LEU A 15 12.87 10.56 -0.60
CA LEU A 15 14.23 10.08 -0.80
C LEU A 15 14.53 8.95 0.22
N PRO A 16 15.23 7.87 -0.19
CA PRO A 16 15.62 6.81 0.71
C PRO A 16 16.45 7.36 1.87
N SER A 17 16.09 7.00 3.10
CA SER A 17 16.80 7.42 4.30
C SER A 17 16.66 6.36 5.40
N GLU A 18 17.40 6.51 6.51
CA GLU A 18 17.20 5.64 7.69
C GLU A 18 15.78 5.75 8.25
N ARG A 19 15.16 6.93 8.14
CA ARG A 19 13.79 7.17 8.61
C ARG A 19 12.74 6.56 7.69
N PHE A 20 12.98 6.63 6.38
CA PHE A 20 12.09 6.13 5.33
C PHE A 20 12.89 5.21 4.39
N PRO A 21 13.26 4.01 4.87
CA PRO A 21 13.96 3.05 4.03
C PRO A 21 12.99 2.60 2.93
N ARG A 22 13.51 2.38 1.72
CA ARG A 22 12.70 1.90 0.61
C ARG A 22 13.56 1.22 -0.44
N GLU A 23 12.96 0.29 -1.18
CA GLU A 23 13.56 -0.27 -2.38
C GLU A 23 13.56 0.73 -3.53
N LEU A 24 14.51 0.53 -4.44
CA LEU A 24 14.67 1.35 -5.63
C LEU A 24 14.11 0.60 -6.83
N SER A 25 13.44 1.34 -7.71
CA SER A 25 12.94 0.81 -8.97
C SER A 25 13.12 1.83 -10.09
N SER A 26 12.87 1.42 -11.33
CA SER A 26 12.82 2.36 -12.47
C SER A 26 11.74 3.43 -12.30
N LEU A 27 10.68 3.14 -11.54
CA LEU A 27 9.60 4.08 -11.23
C LEU A 27 9.99 5.02 -10.07
N ALA A 28 10.76 4.52 -9.11
CA ALA A 28 11.22 5.27 -7.94
C ALA A 28 12.75 5.17 -7.77
N PRO A 29 13.55 5.83 -8.63
CA PRO A 29 15.00 5.85 -8.49
C PRO A 29 15.44 6.60 -7.23
N ALA A 30 16.71 6.45 -6.83
CA ALA A 30 17.23 6.96 -5.56
C ALA A 30 17.19 8.48 -5.42
N ASP A 31 17.30 9.20 -6.53
CA ASP A 31 17.36 10.66 -6.61
C ASP A 31 15.98 11.32 -6.84
N ARG A 32 14.91 10.52 -6.80
CA ARG A 32 13.53 10.98 -6.98
C ARG A 32 12.73 10.82 -5.71
N ALA A 33 11.90 11.83 -5.43
CA ALA A 33 10.83 11.79 -4.45
C ALA A 33 9.51 12.23 -5.11
N CYS A 34 8.41 11.68 -4.60
CA CYS A 34 7.03 12.09 -4.86
C CYS A 34 6.37 12.31 -3.49
N PRO A 35 6.63 13.44 -2.83
CA PRO A 35 6.22 13.66 -1.45
C PRO A 35 4.71 13.90 -1.32
N ILE A 36 4.17 13.56 -0.16
CA ILE A 36 2.75 13.70 0.17
C ILE A 36 2.24 15.14 0.09
N GLU A 37 3.07 16.14 0.37
CA GLU A 37 2.71 17.55 0.28
C GLU A 37 2.43 17.97 -1.17
N ALA A 38 3.16 17.40 -2.14
CA ALA A 38 2.89 17.63 -3.55
C ALA A 38 1.55 17.01 -3.95
N LEU A 39 1.26 15.79 -3.48
CA LEU A 39 -0.03 15.14 -3.70
C LEU A 39 -1.18 15.95 -3.09
N ILE A 40 -1.04 16.49 -1.87
CA ILE A 40 -2.06 17.33 -1.23
C ILE A 40 -2.36 18.56 -2.10
N ALA A 41 -1.33 19.24 -2.61
CA ALA A 41 -1.50 20.40 -3.48
C ALA A 41 -2.26 20.05 -4.77
N ASP A 42 -1.92 18.93 -5.40
CA ASP A 42 -2.59 18.44 -6.61
C ASP A 42 -4.05 18.04 -6.33
N MET A 43 -4.29 17.34 -5.22
CA MET A 43 -5.63 16.96 -4.78
C MET A 43 -6.52 18.17 -4.52
N ASP A 44 -6.01 19.18 -3.81
CA ASP A 44 -6.75 20.40 -3.49
C ASP A 44 -7.09 21.19 -4.77
N ALA A 45 -6.16 21.27 -5.72
CA ALA A 45 -6.40 21.89 -7.03
C ALA A 45 -7.43 21.13 -7.88
N ALA A 46 -7.46 19.79 -7.77
CA ALA A 46 -8.36 18.91 -8.53
C ALA A 46 -9.71 18.61 -7.84
N GLY A 47 -9.92 19.16 -6.64
CA GLY A 47 -11.10 18.89 -5.81
C GLY A 47 -11.22 17.43 -5.37
N ILE A 48 -10.09 16.76 -5.08
CA ILE A 48 -10.03 15.39 -4.56
C ILE A 48 -9.96 15.44 -3.03
N ASN A 49 -10.92 14.80 -2.37
CA ASN A 49 -11.10 14.88 -0.93
C ASN A 49 -10.19 13.89 -0.19
N ARG A 50 -10.05 12.67 -0.72
CA ARG A 50 -9.25 11.59 -0.09
C ARG A 50 -8.47 10.81 -1.14
N ALA A 51 -7.40 10.15 -0.72
CA ALA A 51 -6.67 9.21 -1.57
C ALA A 51 -6.26 7.93 -0.83
N VAL A 52 -6.15 6.83 -1.58
CA VAL A 52 -5.59 5.57 -1.10
C VAL A 52 -4.13 5.49 -1.56
N LEU A 53 -3.21 5.51 -0.60
CA LEU A 53 -1.78 5.43 -0.84
C LEU A 53 -1.39 3.96 -1.06
N ILE A 54 -0.82 3.65 -2.22
CA ILE A 54 -0.45 2.28 -2.57
C ILE A 54 1.06 2.11 -2.37
N GLU A 55 1.48 1.27 -1.41
CA GLU A 55 2.90 0.96 -1.26
C GLU A 55 3.45 0.22 -2.50
N MET A 56 4.66 0.59 -2.92
CA MET A 56 5.33 0.02 -4.09
C MET A 56 6.84 -0.18 -3.92
N ASN A 57 7.41 0.23 -2.80
CA ASN A 57 8.86 0.31 -2.61
C ASN A 57 9.36 -0.69 -1.56
N GLY A 58 8.73 -1.85 -1.48
CA GLY A 58 9.22 -2.96 -0.68
C GLY A 58 8.13 -3.73 0.06
N THR A 59 8.53 -4.87 0.63
CA THR A 59 7.67 -5.85 1.31
C THR A 59 7.92 -5.96 2.81
N GLU A 60 9.01 -5.36 3.31
CA GLU A 60 9.33 -5.32 4.72
C GLU A 60 8.56 -4.22 5.45
N VAL A 61 8.32 -4.44 6.74
CA VAL A 61 7.53 -3.54 7.58
C VAL A 61 8.14 -2.13 7.60
N GLU A 62 9.46 -2.03 7.71
CA GLU A 62 10.17 -0.76 7.78
C GLU A 62 10.02 0.07 6.49
N GLN A 63 9.84 -0.61 5.34
CA GLN A 63 9.69 0.04 4.05
C GLN A 63 8.35 0.77 3.90
N HIS A 64 7.38 0.46 4.76
CA HIS A 64 6.08 1.14 4.83
C HIS A 64 6.11 2.40 5.71
N ALA A 65 7.26 2.74 6.33
CA ALA A 65 7.37 3.86 7.26
C ALA A 65 6.88 5.20 6.68
N TYR A 66 7.07 5.43 5.38
CA TYR A 66 6.64 6.67 4.74
C TYR A 66 5.11 6.74 4.59
N VAL A 67 4.46 5.69 4.06
CA VAL A 67 2.99 5.67 3.92
C VAL A 67 2.30 5.68 5.28
N THR A 68 2.83 4.96 6.27
CA THR A 68 2.33 5.01 7.65
C THR A 68 2.45 6.42 8.23
N HIS A 69 3.58 7.09 8.03
CA HIS A 69 3.75 8.49 8.46
C HIS A 69 2.71 9.42 7.81
N CYS A 70 2.44 9.26 6.52
CA CYS A 70 1.46 10.06 5.79
C CYS A 70 0.03 9.86 6.33
N VAL A 71 -0.39 8.61 6.53
CA VAL A 71 -1.72 8.28 7.07
C VAL A 71 -1.87 8.82 8.50
N GLN A 72 -0.85 8.66 9.35
CA GLN A 72 -0.89 9.18 10.73
C GLN A 72 -0.94 10.71 10.79
N THR A 73 -0.28 11.39 9.84
CA THR A 73 -0.22 12.87 9.82
C THR A 73 -1.50 13.48 9.25
N TRP A 74 -2.11 12.84 8.24
CA TRP A 74 -3.35 13.32 7.60
C TRP A 74 -4.43 12.22 7.51
N PRO A 75 -4.93 11.68 8.64
CA PRO A 75 -5.83 10.52 8.66
C PRO A 75 -7.20 10.80 8.03
N ASN A 76 -7.61 12.07 7.93
CA ASN A 76 -8.86 12.47 7.27
C ASN A 76 -8.74 12.56 5.74
N ARG A 77 -7.51 12.48 5.20
CA ARG A 77 -7.21 12.58 3.77
C ARG A 77 -6.74 11.26 3.17
N PHE A 78 -6.08 10.41 3.97
CA PHE A 78 -5.41 9.22 3.44
C PHE A 78 -5.72 7.97 4.25
N THR A 79 -5.82 6.87 3.51
CA THR A 79 -5.59 5.50 3.99
C THR A 79 -4.49 4.89 3.12
N ALA A 80 -3.98 3.71 3.47
CA ALA A 80 -2.91 3.07 2.73
C ALA A 80 -3.09 1.56 2.58
N THR A 81 -2.59 1.03 1.46
CA THR A 81 -2.40 -0.40 1.25
C THR A 81 -0.92 -0.75 1.37
N GLY A 82 -0.63 -1.88 2.02
CA GLY A 82 0.71 -2.43 2.07
C GLY A 82 1.03 -3.38 0.92
N LEU A 83 2.23 -3.94 0.97
CA LEU A 83 2.73 -4.98 0.08
C LEU A 83 3.50 -6.01 0.92
N ILE A 84 3.35 -7.29 0.61
CA ILE A 84 4.08 -8.39 1.26
C ILE A 84 4.80 -9.24 0.22
N ASP A 85 5.83 -9.96 0.66
CA ASP A 85 6.50 -10.94 -0.17
C ASP A 85 5.66 -12.21 -0.27
N MET A 86 5.14 -12.50 -1.46
CA MET A 86 4.39 -13.71 -1.74
C MET A 86 5.27 -14.96 -1.87
N GLY A 87 6.61 -14.80 -1.88
CA GLY A 87 7.59 -15.87 -1.84
C GLY A 87 7.95 -16.35 -0.43
N ASP A 88 7.46 -15.66 0.61
CA ASP A 88 7.63 -16.09 2.01
C ASP A 88 6.97 -17.46 2.24
N PRO A 89 7.52 -18.32 3.12
CA PRO A 89 6.87 -19.59 3.48
C PRO A 89 5.46 -19.45 4.07
N ASP A 90 5.12 -18.30 4.66
CA ASP A 90 3.81 -17.98 5.25
C ASP A 90 3.41 -16.51 4.99
N PRO A 91 2.95 -16.18 3.76
CA PRO A 91 2.51 -14.81 3.42
C PRO A 91 1.37 -14.29 4.31
N PRO A 92 0.38 -15.10 4.74
CA PRO A 92 -0.60 -14.67 5.74
C PRO A 92 0.01 -14.21 7.08
N ALA A 93 1.07 -14.86 7.57
CA ALA A 93 1.77 -14.39 8.77
C ALA A 93 2.42 -13.02 8.54
N ARG A 94 3.05 -12.81 7.37
CA ARG A 94 3.63 -11.52 6.98
C ARG A 94 2.57 -10.42 6.88
N LEU A 95 1.37 -10.73 6.35
CA LEU A 95 0.26 -9.78 6.33
C LEU A 95 -0.15 -9.34 7.74
N ARG A 96 -0.31 -10.30 8.67
CA ARG A 96 -0.68 -10.01 10.06
C ARG A 96 0.35 -9.14 10.76
N GLU A 97 1.63 -9.43 10.56
CA GLU A 97 2.74 -8.62 11.09
C GLU A 97 2.71 -7.19 10.54
N LEU A 98 2.55 -7.06 9.23
CA LEU A 98 2.51 -5.77 8.57
C LEU A 98 1.35 -4.90 9.08
N VAL A 99 0.14 -5.46 9.15
CA VAL A 99 -1.05 -4.77 9.66
C VAL A 99 -0.86 -4.35 11.12
N ALA A 100 -0.35 -5.24 11.97
CA ALA A 100 -0.11 -4.96 13.38
C ALA A 100 0.91 -3.82 13.59
N ALA A 101 1.94 -3.73 12.74
CA ALA A 101 2.99 -2.74 12.87
C ALA A 101 2.62 -1.37 12.27
N THR A 102 1.82 -1.33 11.20
CA THR A 102 1.62 -0.13 10.38
C THR A 102 0.22 0.47 10.46
N GLY A 103 -0.79 -0.35 10.81
CA GLY A 103 -2.19 0.07 10.79
C GLY A 103 -2.76 0.32 9.38
N ILE A 104 -2.13 -0.22 8.32
CA ILE A 104 -2.70 -0.19 6.96
C ILE A 104 -4.08 -0.85 6.93
N GLU A 105 -4.94 -0.37 6.05
CA GLU A 105 -6.33 -0.85 5.92
C GLU A 105 -6.56 -1.63 4.60
N GLY A 106 -5.49 -1.95 3.90
CA GLY A 106 -5.55 -2.78 2.72
C GLY A 106 -4.22 -3.41 2.33
N ILE A 107 -4.27 -4.32 1.37
CA ILE A 107 -3.10 -4.97 0.79
C ILE A 107 -3.21 -4.90 -0.73
N ARG A 108 -2.09 -4.61 -1.40
CA ARG A 108 -1.96 -4.79 -2.84
C ARG A 108 -1.30 -6.12 -3.16
N LEU A 109 -1.81 -6.82 -4.17
CA LEU A 109 -1.15 -8.02 -4.69
C LEU A 109 -0.29 -7.72 -5.91
N GLY A 110 0.99 -8.12 -5.86
CA GLY A 110 1.92 -7.95 -6.99
C GLY A 110 1.70 -8.95 -8.13
N ALA A 111 1.16 -10.14 -7.84
CA ALA A 111 0.82 -11.17 -8.82
C ALA A 111 -0.18 -12.16 -8.21
N LEU A 112 -1.03 -12.77 -9.04
CA LEU A 112 -2.01 -13.79 -8.60
C LEU A 112 -1.47 -15.23 -8.62
N GLY A 113 -0.28 -15.44 -9.21
CA GLY A 113 0.33 -16.77 -9.34
C GLY A 113 0.02 -17.44 -10.67
N ASP A 114 -0.43 -18.69 -10.62
CA ASP A 114 -0.62 -19.56 -11.80
C ASP A 114 -1.62 -18.96 -12.81
N PRO A 115 -1.21 -18.64 -14.04
CA PRO A 115 -2.10 -18.10 -15.07
C PRO A 115 -3.16 -19.10 -15.55
N THR A 116 -3.06 -20.37 -15.17
CA THR A 116 -4.02 -21.42 -15.51
C THR A 116 -5.10 -21.64 -14.47
N ALA A 117 -5.01 -20.97 -13.31
CA ALA A 117 -6.01 -21.02 -12.25
C ALA A 117 -7.40 -20.67 -12.81
N GLN A 118 -8.39 -21.52 -12.56
CA GLN A 118 -9.76 -21.33 -13.06
C GLN A 118 -10.70 -20.77 -11.99
N ARG A 119 -10.31 -20.91 -10.72
CA ARG A 119 -11.08 -20.45 -9.57
C ARG A 119 -10.19 -19.59 -8.67
N ALA A 120 -10.81 -18.72 -7.88
CA ALA A 120 -10.07 -17.89 -6.93
C ALA A 120 -9.30 -18.75 -5.92
N GLU A 121 -9.89 -19.86 -5.48
CA GLU A 121 -9.29 -20.82 -4.55
C GLU A 121 -8.01 -21.50 -5.08
N ASP A 122 -7.82 -21.52 -6.40
CA ASP A 122 -6.64 -22.10 -7.04
C ASP A 122 -5.47 -21.10 -7.11
N LEU A 123 -5.70 -19.82 -6.78
CA LEU A 123 -4.68 -18.79 -6.83
C LEU A 123 -3.69 -18.96 -5.68
N ALA A 124 -2.40 -18.72 -5.97
CA ALA A 124 -1.35 -18.73 -4.95
C ALA A 124 -1.61 -17.70 -3.84
N THR A 125 -2.36 -16.64 -4.16
CA THR A 125 -2.74 -15.56 -3.23
C THR A 125 -3.98 -15.87 -2.40
N TYR A 126 -4.67 -17.01 -2.61
CA TYR A 126 -5.97 -17.24 -1.99
C TYR A 126 -5.92 -17.23 -0.45
N ALA A 127 -4.88 -17.83 0.15
CA ALA A 127 -4.68 -17.79 1.60
C ALA A 127 -4.50 -16.35 2.13
N VAL A 128 -3.97 -15.44 1.32
CA VAL A 128 -3.87 -14.01 1.67
C VAL A 128 -5.23 -13.33 1.57
N PHE A 129 -6.11 -13.74 0.65
CA PHE A 129 -7.49 -13.26 0.62
C PHE A 129 -8.27 -13.65 1.86
N GLU A 130 -8.15 -14.91 2.31
CA GLU A 130 -8.78 -15.36 3.55
C GLU A 130 -8.26 -14.59 4.75
N CYS A 131 -6.94 -14.40 4.84
CA CYS A 131 -6.34 -13.58 5.89
C CYS A 131 -6.78 -12.11 5.84
N ALA A 132 -6.95 -11.52 4.65
CA ALA A 132 -7.42 -10.15 4.48
C ALA A 132 -8.88 -10.00 4.95
N ASP A 133 -9.74 -10.98 4.64
CA ASP A 133 -11.13 -11.03 5.14
C ASP A 133 -11.18 -11.12 6.67
N GLU A 134 -10.39 -12.02 7.28
CA GLU A 134 -10.27 -12.14 8.74
C GLU A 134 -9.85 -10.83 9.42
N LEU A 135 -8.98 -10.06 8.77
CA LEU A 135 -8.45 -8.79 9.27
C LEU A 135 -9.33 -7.57 8.90
N GLY A 136 -10.35 -7.75 8.05
CA GLY A 136 -11.20 -6.66 7.57
C GLY A 136 -10.49 -5.69 6.62
N LEU A 137 -9.52 -6.17 5.84
CA LEU A 137 -8.72 -5.36 4.93
C LEU A 137 -9.36 -5.24 3.54
N ASN A 138 -9.10 -4.12 2.88
CA ASN A 138 -9.37 -3.95 1.46
C ASN A 138 -8.28 -4.63 0.61
N ILE A 139 -8.64 -5.09 -0.59
CA ILE A 139 -7.70 -5.70 -1.53
C ILE A 139 -7.61 -4.81 -2.77
N ASN A 140 -6.39 -4.43 -3.13
CA ASN A 140 -6.03 -3.67 -4.33
C ASN A 140 -5.33 -4.53 -5.37
#